data_AF-A0A7W9IG01-F1
#
_entry.id   AF-A0A7W9IG01-F1
#
_cell.length_a   1.000
_cell.length_b   1.000
_cell.length_c   1.000
_cell.angle_alpha   90.00
_cell.angle_beta   90.00
_cell.angle_gamma   90.00
#
_symmetry.space_group_name_H-M   'P 1'
#
loop_
_entity.id
_entity.type
_entity.pdbx_description
1 polymer ?
#
loop_
_entity_poly.entity_id
_entity_poly.type
_entity_poly.pdbx_seq_one_letter_code
_entity_poly.pdbx_strand_id
1 'polypeptide(L)'
;MTRPSLAARRHRFVALLIDCLIFQIAISPLYPLTFEIPEASGEAPFFGYLNLYAENPDWPIDVAVTGLLAVYFWLQHALWGQTPGKRLCRLKVVSTATGEPPSLRNAGIRALVYPALMLTPYSGVLINLVDALWIFVGSERRCLHDVVAETVVVDLGGAGRKELGGPGFLFGLGVILTLFTALVLIYVLRAR
;
A
#
# COMPACT_ATOMS: atom_id res chain seq x y z
N MET A 1 -21.30 -6.70 22.98
CA MET A 1 -20.50 -5.82 22.10
C MET A 1 -20.95 -6.07 20.67
N THR A 2 -21.42 -5.04 19.96
CA THR A 2 -21.73 -5.14 18.53
C THR A 2 -20.44 -5.48 17.78
N ARG A 3 -20.47 -6.47 16.88
CA ARG A 3 -19.30 -6.79 16.05
C ARG A 3 -18.90 -5.52 15.29
N PRO A 4 -17.63 -5.09 15.34
CA PRO A 4 -17.19 -3.91 14.62
C PRO A 4 -17.48 -4.09 13.12
N SER A 5 -18.01 -3.04 12.48
CA SER A 5 -18.37 -3.07 11.07
C SER A 5 -17.13 -3.31 10.20
N LEU A 6 -17.24 -4.20 9.21
CA LEU A 6 -16.16 -4.47 8.27
C LEU A 6 -15.89 -3.24 7.39
N ALA A 7 -14.62 -2.91 7.18
CA ALA A 7 -14.23 -1.81 6.32
C ALA A 7 -14.68 -2.04 4.86
N ALA A 8 -15.29 -1.03 4.25
CA ALA A 8 -15.64 -1.07 2.84
C ALA A 8 -14.39 -1.11 1.95
N ARG A 9 -14.47 -1.81 0.81
CA ARG A 9 -13.34 -1.99 -0.14
C ARG A 9 -12.73 -0.65 -0.56
N ARG A 10 -13.57 0.32 -0.90
CA ARG A 10 -13.14 1.68 -1.29
C ARG A 10 -12.42 2.47 -0.18
N HIS A 11 -12.81 2.29 1.09
CA HIS A 11 -12.13 2.96 2.21
C HIS A 11 -10.73 2.40 2.38
N ARG A 12 -10.57 1.07 2.22
CA ARG A 12 -9.27 0.40 2.24
C ARG A 12 -8.39 0.86 1.08
N PHE A 13 -8.96 0.99 -0.13
CA PHE A 13 -8.25 1.49 -1.30
C PHE A 13 -7.77 2.94 -1.13
N VAL A 14 -8.63 3.85 -0.65
CA VAL A 14 -8.22 5.23 -0.38
C VAL A 14 -7.18 5.32 0.73
N ALA A 15 -7.30 4.52 1.80
CA ALA A 15 -6.29 4.47 2.84
C ALA A 15 -4.91 4.07 2.28
N LEU A 16 -4.88 3.10 1.35
CA LEU A 16 -3.66 2.70 0.65
C LEU A 16 -3.09 3.85 -0.20
N LEU A 17 -3.92 4.54 -0.99
CA LEU A 17 -3.46 5.68 -1.80
C LEU A 17 -2.88 6.80 -0.95
N ILE A 18 -3.50 7.10 0.20
CA ILE A 18 -2.98 8.08 1.15
C ILE A 18 -1.64 7.61 1.73
N ASP A 19 -1.52 6.35 2.13
CA ASP A 19 -0.27 5.78 2.62
C ASP A 19 0.84 5.86 1.55
N CYS A 20 0.55 5.55 0.29
CA CYS A 20 1.47 5.68 -0.84
C CYS A 20 1.92 7.13 -1.06
N LEU A 21 0.99 8.08 -1.03
CA LEU A 21 1.31 9.50 -1.19
C LEU A 21 2.19 10.01 -0.02
N ILE A 22 1.85 9.64 1.21
CA ILE A 22 2.66 10.00 2.40
C ILE A 22 4.07 9.44 2.28
N PHE A 23 4.20 8.17 1.91
CA PHE A 23 5.51 7.53 1.76
C PHE A 23 6.32 8.18 0.64
N GLN A 24 5.70 8.46 -0.51
CA GLN A 24 6.37 9.13 -1.63
C GLN A 24 6.87 10.53 -1.24
N ILE A 25 6.05 11.32 -0.53
CA ILE A 25 6.46 12.63 -0.01
C ILE A 25 7.63 12.47 0.98
N ALA A 26 7.58 11.47 1.86
CA ALA A 26 8.62 11.24 2.86
C ALA A 26 9.97 10.81 2.25
N ILE A 27 9.96 10.00 1.19
CA ILE A 27 11.17 9.55 0.50
C ILE A 27 11.65 10.57 -0.55
N SER A 28 10.78 11.48 -1.03
CA SER A 28 11.11 12.49 -2.04
C SER A 28 12.45 13.23 -1.84
N PRO A 29 12.86 13.62 -0.61
CA PRO A 29 14.12 14.35 -0.41
C PRO A 29 15.38 13.47 -0.50
N LEU A 30 15.24 12.15 -0.35
CA LEU A 30 16.36 11.21 -0.47
C LEU A 30 16.77 11.00 -1.93
N TYR A 31 15.83 11.11 -2.87
CA TYR A 31 16.11 10.85 -4.28
C TYR A 31 17.28 11.65 -4.87
N PRO A 32 17.37 12.99 -4.73
CA PRO A 32 18.50 13.75 -5.27
C PRO A 32 19.85 13.48 -4.56
N LEU A 33 19.83 12.79 -3.41
CA LEU A 33 21.04 12.43 -2.67
C LEU A 33 21.55 11.03 -3.01
N THR A 34 20.67 10.14 -3.50
CA THR A 34 20.98 8.72 -3.72
C THR A 34 20.94 8.30 -5.18
N PHE A 35 20.29 9.07 -6.06
CA PHE A 35 20.15 8.73 -7.47
C PHE A 35 20.87 9.78 -8.32
N GLU A 36 21.86 9.34 -9.10
CA GLU A 36 22.18 10.04 -10.34
C GLU A 36 20.97 9.87 -11.23
N ILE A 37 20.38 10.98 -11.65
CA ILE A 37 19.26 11.02 -12.57
C ILE A 37 19.66 10.23 -13.83
N PRO A 38 19.07 9.05 -14.10
CA PRO A 38 19.40 8.33 -15.31
C PRO A 38 18.80 9.11 -16.48
N GLU A 39 19.62 9.44 -17.50
CA GLU A 39 19.09 9.88 -18.78
C GLU A 39 18.06 8.83 -19.22
N ALA A 40 16.80 9.24 -19.28
CA ALA A 40 15.69 8.36 -19.61
C ALA A 40 15.86 7.82 -21.04
N SER A 41 16.61 6.73 -21.17
CA SER A 41 16.63 5.90 -22.37
C SER A 41 15.21 5.34 -22.55
N GLY A 42 14.73 5.40 -23.80
CA GLY A 42 13.32 5.34 -24.15
C GLY A 42 12.54 4.15 -23.58
N GLU A 43 11.21 4.32 -23.52
CA GLU A 43 10.17 3.35 -23.13
C GLU A 43 10.70 2.10 -22.42
N ALA A 44 10.65 2.09 -21.07
CA ALA A 44 10.89 0.87 -20.31
C ALA A 44 9.99 -0.25 -20.88
N PRO A 45 10.57 -1.33 -21.46
CA PRO A 45 9.78 -2.42 -21.99
C PRO A 45 8.85 -2.93 -20.90
N PHE A 46 7.65 -3.42 -21.26
CA PHE A 46 6.71 -4.01 -20.29
C PHE A 46 7.39 -5.01 -19.34
N PHE A 47 8.39 -5.74 -19.83
CA PHE A 47 9.19 -6.68 -19.05
C PHE A 47 10.08 -6.04 -17.97
N GLY A 48 10.53 -4.80 -18.14
CA GLY A 48 11.24 -4.03 -17.10
C GLY A 48 10.34 -3.74 -15.90
N TYR A 49 9.05 -3.44 -16.12
CA TYR A 49 8.07 -3.31 -15.04
C TYR A 49 7.76 -4.62 -14.32
N LEU A 50 7.96 -5.76 -14.98
CA LEU A 50 7.78 -7.09 -14.38
C LEU A 50 9.01 -7.59 -13.63
N ASN A 51 10.19 -7.03 -13.88
CA ASN A 51 11.44 -7.45 -13.26
C ASN A 51 12.24 -6.24 -12.79
N LEU A 52 12.15 -5.95 -11.49
CA LEU A 52 12.85 -4.84 -10.82
C LEU A 52 14.37 -4.79 -11.10
N TYR A 53 14.97 -5.94 -11.42
CA TYR A 53 16.41 -6.07 -11.66
C TYR A 53 16.81 -5.91 -13.14
N ALA A 54 15.86 -6.06 -14.07
CA ALA A 54 16.17 -6.02 -15.50
C ALA A 54 16.52 -4.60 -15.91
N GLU A 55 17.73 -4.41 -16.44
CA GLU A 55 18.20 -3.13 -17.00
C GLU A 55 18.18 -1.96 -16.00
N ASN A 56 18.13 -2.27 -14.69
CA ASN A 56 18.08 -1.29 -13.61
C ASN A 56 19.34 -1.39 -12.72
N PRO A 57 20.33 -0.50 -12.88
CA PRO A 57 21.53 -0.50 -12.03
C PRO A 57 21.24 -0.13 -10.56
N ASP A 58 20.15 0.58 -10.30
CA ASP A 58 19.76 1.08 -8.98
C ASP A 58 18.90 0.09 -8.19
N TRP A 59 18.71 -1.13 -8.70
CA TRP A 59 17.92 -2.17 -8.05
C TRP A 59 18.27 -2.38 -6.56
N PRO A 60 19.54 -2.28 -6.07
CA PRO A 60 19.83 -2.45 -4.64
C PRO A 60 19.16 -1.37 -3.79
N ILE A 61 19.05 -0.15 -4.31
CA ILE A 61 18.37 0.97 -3.65
C ILE A 61 16.88 0.70 -3.61
N ASP A 62 16.28 0.24 -4.71
CA ASP A 62 14.86 -0.12 -4.76
C ASP A 62 14.51 -1.24 -3.79
N VAL A 63 15.39 -2.24 -3.65
CA VAL A 63 15.26 -3.29 -2.65
C VAL A 63 15.32 -2.71 -1.23
N ALA A 64 16.27 -1.80 -0.97
CA ALA A 64 16.39 -1.15 0.33
C ALA A 64 15.16 -0.29 0.68
N VAL A 65 14.65 0.50 -0.27
CA VAL A 65 13.43 1.31 -0.11
C VAL A 65 12.21 0.42 0.11
N THR A 66 12.10 -0.68 -0.64
CA THR A 66 11.02 -1.67 -0.46
C THR A 66 11.09 -2.32 0.93
N GLY A 67 12.29 -2.65 1.41
CA GLY A 67 12.51 -3.17 2.76
C GLY A 67 12.12 -2.14 3.83
N LEU A 68 12.49 -0.88 3.66
CA LEU A 68 12.10 0.20 4.57
C LEU A 68 10.59 0.39 4.62
N LEU A 69 9.91 0.33 3.46
CA LEU A 69 8.45 0.38 3.38
C LEU A 69 7.80 -0.81 4.12
N ALA A 70 8.39 -2.00 4.00
CA ALA A 70 7.94 -3.19 4.72
C ALA A 70 8.01 -2.98 6.24
N VAL A 71 9.16 -2.50 6.73
CA VAL A 71 9.39 -2.23 8.15
C VAL A 71 8.43 -1.15 8.65
N TYR A 72 8.22 -0.10 7.85
CA TYR A 72 7.23 0.93 8.16
C TYR A 72 5.83 0.36 8.36
N PHE A 73 5.32 -0.42 7.40
CA PHE A 73 3.99 -1.02 7.51
C PHE A 73 3.92 -2.02 8.67
N TRP A 74 4.95 -2.84 8.82
CA TRP A 74 5.05 -3.84 9.89
C TRP A 74 4.89 -3.19 11.27
N LEU A 75 5.71 -2.18 11.57
CA LEU A 75 5.66 -1.49 12.86
C LEU A 75 4.34 -0.75 13.06
N GLN A 76 3.80 -0.09 12.03
CA GLN A 76 2.52 0.61 12.12
C GLN A 76 1.36 -0.33 12.45
N HIS A 77 1.32 -1.53 11.85
CA HIS A 77 0.30 -2.53 12.13
C HIS A 77 0.52 -3.23 13.47
N ALA A 78 1.77 -3.55 13.83
CA ALA A 78 2.08 -4.22 15.09
C ALA A 78 1.75 -3.34 16.32
N LEU A 79 2.10 -2.06 16.26
CA LEU A 79 1.98 -1.16 17.42
C LEU A 79 0.58 -0.56 17.55
N TRP A 80 -0.06 -0.20 16.44
CA TRP A 80 -1.34 0.54 16.46
C TRP A 80 -2.46 -0.13 15.69
N GLY A 81 -2.16 -1.16 14.88
CA GLY A 81 -3.11 -1.69 13.90
C GLY A 81 -3.47 -0.67 12.81
N GLN A 82 -2.74 0.44 12.69
CA GLN A 82 -3.12 1.56 11.83
C GLN A 82 -1.90 2.28 11.27
N THR A 83 -1.89 2.45 9.95
CA THR A 83 -1.03 3.39 9.23
C THR A 83 -1.67 4.78 9.21
N PRO A 84 -0.93 5.86 8.96
CA PRO A 84 -1.48 7.22 8.83
C PRO A 84 -2.69 7.32 7.88
N GLY A 85 -2.64 6.71 6.70
CA GLY A 85 -3.77 6.65 5.77
C GLY A 85 -4.97 5.91 6.35
N LYS A 86 -4.74 4.80 7.06
CA LYS A 86 -5.80 4.09 7.80
C LYS A 86 -6.36 4.93 8.96
N ARG A 87 -5.54 5.69 9.68
CA ARG A 87 -6.01 6.61 10.75
C ARG A 87 -6.91 7.70 10.17
N LEU A 88 -6.50 8.34 9.08
CA LEU A 88 -7.29 9.34 8.36
C LEU A 88 -8.61 8.76 7.84
N CYS A 89 -8.58 7.50 7.41
CA CYS A 89 -9.76 6.78 6.96
C CYS A 89 -10.54 6.08 8.09
N ARG A 90 -10.18 6.26 9.36
CA ARG A 90 -10.81 5.60 10.53
C ARG A 90 -10.90 4.07 10.39
N LEU A 91 -9.87 3.45 9.86
CA LEU A 91 -9.76 2.01 9.67
C LEU A 91 -8.77 1.41 10.66
N LYS A 92 -9.03 0.21 11.16
CA LYS A 92 -8.09 -0.51 12.03
C LYS A 92 -7.93 -1.95 11.59
N VAL A 93 -6.69 -2.39 11.51
CA VAL A 93 -6.33 -3.81 11.38
C VAL A 93 -6.41 -4.43 12.76
N VAL A 94 -7.14 -5.52 12.87
CA VAL A 94 -7.27 -6.30 14.10
C VAL A 94 -7.05 -7.78 13.83
N SER A 95 -6.58 -8.51 14.82
CA SER A 95 -6.52 -9.97 14.80
C SER A 95 -7.94 -10.55 14.75
N THR A 96 -8.16 -11.56 13.91
CA THR A 96 -9.44 -12.27 13.88
C THR A 96 -9.71 -13.08 15.14
N ALA A 97 -8.66 -13.43 15.89
CA ALA A 97 -8.77 -14.20 17.13
C ALA A 97 -9.09 -13.31 18.34
N THR A 98 -8.47 -12.14 18.46
CA THR A 98 -8.56 -11.29 19.67
C THR A 98 -9.34 -10.00 19.48
N GLY A 99 -9.53 -9.51 18.26
CA GLY A 99 -10.12 -8.20 17.99
C GLY A 99 -9.22 -7.00 18.34
N GLU A 100 -8.02 -7.27 18.87
CA GLU A 100 -6.98 -6.29 19.19
C GLU A 100 -5.99 -6.10 18.03
N PRO A 101 -5.08 -5.10 18.08
CA PRO A 101 -4.00 -5.00 17.10
C PRO A 101 -3.28 -6.34 16.89
N PRO A 102 -2.86 -6.66 15.65
CA PRO A 102 -2.19 -7.90 15.35
C PRO A 102 -0.87 -8.02 16.13
N SER A 103 -0.50 -9.25 16.49
CA SER A 103 0.81 -9.53 17.07
C SER A 103 1.93 -9.07 16.13
N LEU A 104 3.13 -8.85 16.69
CA LEU A 104 4.31 -8.49 15.90
C LEU A 104 4.54 -9.50 14.75
N ARG A 105 4.36 -10.80 15.01
CA ARG A 105 4.46 -11.86 13.99
C ARG A 105 3.42 -11.70 12.89
N ASN A 106 2.14 -11.57 13.24
CA ASN A 106 1.07 -11.50 12.25
C ASN A 106 1.14 -10.21 11.44
N ALA A 107 1.50 -9.09 12.06
CA ALA A 107 1.80 -7.85 11.37
C ALA A 107 3.00 -7.99 10.40
N GLY A 108 4.02 -8.77 10.78
CA GLY A 108 5.18 -9.05 9.94
C GLY A 108 4.80 -9.88 8.71
N ILE A 109 4.06 -10.98 8.89
CA ILE A 109 3.53 -11.80 7.79
C ILE A 109 2.72 -10.94 6.82
N ARG A 110 1.85 -10.07 7.36
CA ARG A 110 1.06 -9.13 6.58
C ARG A 110 1.94 -8.16 5.77
N ALA A 111 2.98 -7.59 6.39
CA ALA A 111 3.84 -6.61 5.77
C ALA A 111 4.78 -7.22 4.72
N LEU A 112 5.18 -8.49 4.89
CA LEU A 112 6.08 -9.20 3.98
C LEU A 112 5.45 -9.53 2.63
N VAL A 113 4.12 -9.49 2.50
CA VAL A 113 3.48 -9.70 1.21
C VAL A 113 3.95 -8.67 0.20
N TYR A 114 3.95 -7.38 0.51
CA TYR A 114 4.37 -6.37 -0.47
C TYR A 114 5.83 -6.53 -0.97
N PRO A 115 6.85 -6.71 -0.11
CA PRO A 115 8.21 -6.99 -0.55
C PRO A 115 8.36 -8.31 -1.28
N ALA A 116 7.74 -9.38 -0.78
CA ALA A 116 7.81 -10.69 -1.45
C ALA A 116 7.29 -10.58 -2.89
N LEU A 117 6.29 -9.74 -3.12
CA LEU A 117 5.75 -9.46 -4.44
C LEU A 117 6.70 -8.61 -5.29
N MET A 118 7.14 -7.45 -4.80
CA MET A 118 7.99 -6.52 -5.56
C MET A 118 9.36 -7.10 -5.90
N LEU A 119 9.88 -7.97 -5.02
CA LEU A 119 11.20 -8.58 -5.17
C LEU A 119 11.18 -9.88 -5.99
N THR A 120 9.99 -10.41 -6.33
CA THR A 120 9.90 -11.63 -7.16
C THR A 120 9.73 -11.25 -8.64
N PRO A 121 10.74 -11.51 -9.50
CA PRO A 121 10.66 -11.19 -10.92
C PRO A 121 9.50 -11.94 -11.59
N TYR A 122 8.82 -11.25 -12.50
CA TYR A 122 7.75 -11.73 -13.37
C TYR A 122 6.45 -12.16 -12.66
N SER A 123 6.53 -13.00 -11.64
CA SER A 123 5.36 -13.50 -10.92
C SER A 123 4.86 -12.55 -9.83
N GLY A 124 5.67 -11.59 -9.39
CA GLY A 124 5.30 -10.61 -8.36
C GLY A 124 3.99 -9.88 -8.65
N VAL A 125 3.80 -9.43 -9.89
CA VAL A 125 2.58 -8.74 -10.32
C VAL A 125 1.35 -9.64 -10.24
N LEU A 126 1.47 -10.89 -10.67
CA LEU A 126 0.37 -11.86 -10.63
C LEU A 126 -0.04 -12.18 -9.19
N ILE A 127 0.93 -12.42 -8.30
CA ILE A 127 0.63 -12.74 -6.91
C ILE A 127 0.01 -11.51 -6.20
N ASN A 128 0.42 -10.28 -6.53
CA ASN A 128 -0.17 -9.06 -5.98
C ASN A 128 -1.62 -8.87 -6.45
N LEU A 129 -1.87 -9.18 -7.72
CA LEU A 129 -3.23 -9.17 -8.26
C LEU A 129 -4.11 -10.20 -7.53
N VAL A 130 -3.62 -11.43 -7.33
CA VAL A 130 -4.34 -12.46 -6.56
C VAL A 130 -4.60 -12.00 -5.13
N ASP A 131 -3.60 -11.41 -4.46
CA ASP A 131 -3.74 -10.88 -3.10
C ASP A 131 -4.84 -9.81 -3.00
N ALA A 132 -4.80 -8.82 -3.89
CA ALA A 132 -5.76 -7.73 -3.91
C ALA A 132 -7.17 -8.23 -4.28
N LEU A 133 -7.29 -9.11 -5.28
CA LEU A 133 -8.58 -9.63 -5.74
C LEU A 133 -9.23 -10.58 -4.73
N TRP A 134 -8.46 -11.16 -3.80
CA TRP A 134 -9.02 -12.01 -2.75
C TRP A 134 -10.08 -11.30 -1.88
N ILE A 135 -10.03 -9.96 -1.83
CA ILE A 135 -11.04 -9.12 -1.16
C ILE A 135 -12.48 -9.29 -1.69
N PHE A 136 -12.63 -9.88 -2.89
CA PHE A 136 -13.92 -10.15 -3.51
C PHE A 136 -14.44 -11.56 -3.23
N VAL A 137 -13.61 -12.48 -2.75
CA VAL A 137 -13.95 -13.90 -2.56
C VAL A 137 -14.83 -14.12 -1.33
N GLY A 138 -14.47 -13.53 -0.19
CA GLY A 138 -15.13 -13.75 1.10
C GLY A 138 -16.05 -12.61 1.56
N SER A 139 -17.06 -12.94 2.37
CA SER A 139 -17.96 -11.97 3.01
C SER A 139 -17.24 -11.03 3.98
N GLU A 140 -16.10 -11.46 4.52
CA GLU A 140 -15.24 -10.68 5.43
C GLU A 140 -14.37 -9.64 4.71
N ARG A 141 -14.38 -9.61 3.37
CA ARG A 141 -13.64 -8.65 2.53
C ARG A 141 -12.15 -8.61 2.90
N ARG A 142 -11.51 -9.76 3.03
CA ARG A 142 -10.09 -9.90 3.38
C ARG A 142 -9.23 -10.10 2.12
N CYS A 143 -8.12 -9.40 1.99
CA CYS A 143 -7.09 -9.72 0.99
C CYS A 143 -6.38 -11.04 1.35
N LEU A 144 -5.58 -11.61 0.45
CA LEU A 144 -4.91 -12.89 0.75
C LEU A 144 -3.97 -12.75 1.95
N HIS A 145 -3.24 -11.64 2.04
CA HIS A 145 -2.38 -11.29 3.17
C HIS A 145 -3.14 -11.13 4.48
N ASP A 146 -4.39 -10.65 4.44
CA ASP A 146 -5.26 -10.57 5.62
C ASP A 146 -5.61 -11.98 6.10
N VAL A 147 -5.94 -12.88 5.17
CA VAL A 147 -6.27 -14.27 5.47
C VAL A 147 -5.08 -15.01 6.06
N VAL A 148 -3.92 -14.94 5.40
CA VAL A 148 -2.69 -15.61 5.84
C VAL A 148 -2.18 -15.06 7.17
N ALA A 149 -2.33 -13.76 7.42
CA ALA A 149 -1.94 -13.14 8.69
C ALA A 149 -2.99 -13.25 9.79
N GLU A 150 -4.14 -13.88 9.54
CA GLU A 150 -5.27 -13.97 10.49
C GLU A 150 -5.71 -12.58 11.00
N THR A 151 -5.83 -11.63 10.07
CA THR A 151 -6.24 -10.26 10.37
C THR A 151 -7.46 -9.86 9.55
N VAL A 152 -8.16 -8.84 10.03
CA VAL A 152 -9.27 -8.20 9.31
C VAL A 152 -9.23 -6.70 9.53
N VAL A 153 -9.68 -5.92 8.54
CA VAL A 153 -9.78 -4.47 8.66
C VAL A 153 -11.22 -4.08 8.98
N VAL A 154 -11.38 -3.40 10.12
CA VAL A 154 -12.64 -2.89 10.62
C VAL A 154 -12.74 -1.37 10.44
N ASP A 155 -13.97 -0.87 10.30
CA ASP A 155 -14.29 0.56 10.25
C ASP A 155 -14.63 1.05 11.65
N LEU A 156 -13.91 2.08 12.12
CA LEU A 156 -14.12 2.74 13.40
C LEU A 156 -15.12 3.90 13.30
N GLY A 157 -15.57 4.27 12.09
CA GLY A 157 -16.47 5.39 11.83
C GLY A 157 -17.94 5.17 12.21
N GLY A 158 -18.32 3.95 12.60
CA GLY A 158 -19.68 3.58 13.02
C GLY A 158 -20.70 3.47 11.89
N ALA A 159 -21.90 2.98 12.22
CA ALA A 159 -22.99 2.70 11.27
C ALA A 159 -23.56 3.94 10.54
N GLY A 160 -23.21 5.15 10.98
CA GLY A 160 -23.65 6.42 10.38
C GLY A 160 -22.65 7.05 9.40
N ARG A 161 -21.50 6.39 9.13
CA ARG A 161 -20.53 6.90 8.15
C ARG A 161 -21.17 6.87 6.76
N LYS A 162 -21.40 8.05 6.17
CA LYS A 162 -21.84 8.16 4.75
C LYS A 162 -20.97 7.24 3.91
N GLU A 163 -21.61 6.42 3.09
CA GLU A 163 -20.88 5.61 2.13
C GLU A 163 -20.02 6.54 1.26
N LEU A 164 -18.69 6.37 1.27
CA LEU A 164 -17.81 7.06 0.31
C LEU A 164 -18.21 6.64 -1.10
N GLY A 165 -19.14 7.34 -1.72
CA GLY A 165 -19.63 7.05 -3.08
C GLY A 165 -20.31 8.23 -3.75
N GLY A 166 -20.42 9.37 -3.06
CA GLY A 166 -20.97 10.59 -3.61
C GLY A 166 -19.95 11.37 -4.46
N PRO A 167 -20.39 12.43 -5.18
CA PRO A 167 -19.54 13.23 -6.06
C PRO A 167 -18.30 13.81 -5.35
N GLY A 168 -18.38 14.16 -4.06
CA GLY A 168 -17.24 14.61 -3.27
C GLY A 168 -16.14 13.54 -3.05
N PHE A 169 -16.49 12.25 -3.08
CA PHE A 169 -15.51 11.16 -3.01
C PHE A 169 -14.71 11.06 -4.31
N LEU A 170 -15.37 11.13 -5.47
CA LEU A 170 -14.69 11.11 -6.77
C LEU A 170 -13.79 12.32 -6.95
N PHE A 171 -14.23 13.50 -6.50
CA PHE A 171 -13.40 14.69 -6.48
C PHE A 171 -12.14 14.52 -5.62
N GLY A 172 -12.30 14.07 -4.37
CA GLY A 172 -11.17 13.81 -3.47
C GLY A 172 -10.21 12.75 -4.02
N LEU A 173 -10.74 11.67 -4.60
CA LEU A 173 -9.94 10.64 -5.26
C LEU A 173 -9.17 11.20 -6.46
N GLY A 174 -9.83 12.00 -7.30
CA GLY A 174 -9.23 12.68 -8.45
C GLY A 174 -8.09 13.61 -8.03
N VAL A 175 -8.26 14.38 -6.96
CA VAL A 175 -7.20 15.21 -6.38
C VAL A 175 -6.02 14.37 -5.92
N ILE A 176 -6.24 13.28 -5.17
CA ILE A 176 -5.16 12.39 -4.69
C ILE A 176 -4.38 11.79 -5.86
N LEU A 177 -5.10 11.28 -6.87
CA LEU A 177 -4.48 10.71 -8.07
C LEU A 177 -3.69 11.77 -8.84
N THR A 178 -4.24 12.98 -8.98
CA THR A 178 -3.57 14.09 -9.67
C THR A 178 -2.30 14.50 -8.95
N LEU A 179 -2.32 14.62 -7.62
CA LEU A 179 -1.14 14.93 -6.82
C LEU A 179 -0.09 13.83 -6.92
N PHE A 180 -0.51 12.57 -6.86
CA PHE A 180 0.40 11.43 -7.02
C PHE A 180 1.07 11.44 -8.41
N THR A 181 0.28 11.57 -9.48
CA THR A 181 0.81 11.63 -10.85
C THR A 181 1.68 12.86 -11.09
N ALA A 182 1.30 14.04 -10.58
CA ALA A 182 2.10 15.25 -10.70
C ALA A 182 3.44 15.12 -9.99
N LEU A 183 3.47 14.52 -8.79
CA LEU A 183 4.70 14.29 -8.05
C LEU A 183 5.63 13.32 -8.79
N VAL A 184 5.08 12.22 -9.33
CA VAL A 184 5.82 11.27 -10.17
C VAL A 184 6.34 11.97 -11.43
N LEU A 185 5.53 12.81 -12.08
CA LEU A 185 5.95 13.53 -13.29
C LEU A 185 7.04 14.56 -13.01
N ILE A 186 6.95 15.32 -11.90
CA ILE A 186 8.00 16.26 -11.48
C ILE A 186 9.31 15.51 -11.23
N TYR A 187 9.23 14.33 -10.60
CA TYR A 187 10.38 13.48 -10.39
C TYR A 187 11.00 13.03 -11.74
N VAL A 188 10.19 12.47 -12.64
CA VAL A 188 10.64 12.01 -13.98
C VAL A 188 11.20 13.16 -14.84
N LEU A 189 10.60 14.36 -14.78
CA LEU A 189 11.04 15.51 -15.56
C LEU A 189 12.30 16.17 -14.99
N ARG A 190 12.48 16.16 -13.68
CA ARG A 190 13.77 16.53 -13.07
C ARG A 190 14.83 15.49 -13.37
N ALA A 191 14.41 14.25 -13.63
CA ALA A 191 15.29 13.18 -14.07
C ALA A 191 15.63 13.22 -15.59
N ARG A 192 15.46 14.36 -16.26
CA ARG A 192 15.91 14.61 -17.63
C ARG A 192 16.82 15.84 -17.64
#